data_AF-A0A5J9SC39-F1
#
_entry.id   AF-A0A5J9SC39-F1
#
_cell.length_a   1.000
_cell.length_b   1.000
_cell.length_c   1.000
_cell.angle_alpha   90.00
_cell.angle_beta   90.00
_cell.angle_gamma   90.00
#
_symmetry.space_group_name_H-M   'P 1'
#
loop_
_entity.id
_entity.type
_entity.pdbx_description
1 polymer ?
#
loop_
_entity_poly.entity_id
_entity_poly.type
_entity_poly.pdbx_seq_one_letter_code
_entity_poly.pdbx_strand_id
1 'polypeptide(L)'
;MEICLLRRGPNEPLMVVEFELQYDPVTQRYIAELCILRVGSRRWEIKPSVPVIIHDEGGNKVHELPHWRGRIDTAIIVGNRFLCWVHYNVGFFIWDTAVEASPNKIRWIGVILSARCR
;
A
#
# COMPACT_ATOMS: atom_id res chain seq x y z
N MET A 1 -2.42 -6.36 9.64
CA MET A 1 -1.01 -6.62 9.30
C MET A 1 -1.00 -7.56 8.12
N GLU A 2 -0.39 -7.15 7.00
CA GLU A 2 -0.37 -7.90 5.75
C GLU A 2 1.05 -7.98 5.21
N ILE A 3 1.51 -9.17 4.83
CA ILE A 3 2.89 -9.43 4.41
C ILE A 3 2.92 -9.79 2.93
N CYS A 4 3.81 -9.17 2.18
CA CYS A 4 4.01 -9.49 0.77
C CYS A 4 5.48 -9.62 0.37
N LEU A 5 5.71 -10.33 -0.74
CA LEU A 5 7.03 -10.50 -1.34
C LEU A 5 7.19 -9.52 -2.51
N LEU A 6 8.24 -8.69 -2.44
CA LEU A 6 8.58 -7.67 -3.44
C LEU A 6 9.93 -8.00 -4.08
N ARG A 7 9.96 -8.08 -5.41
CA ARG A 7 11.20 -8.15 -6.20
C ARG A 7 11.15 -7.11 -7.32
N ARG A 8 11.94 -6.04 -7.18
CA ARG A 8 11.93 -4.90 -8.13
C ARG A 8 12.50 -5.22 -9.52
N GLY A 9 13.23 -6.33 -9.62
CA GLY A 9 13.76 -6.83 -10.89
C GLY A 9 14.51 -8.15 -10.71
N PRO A 10 14.89 -8.82 -11.81
CA PRO A 10 15.57 -10.10 -11.77
C PRO A 10 16.90 -10.07 -10.97
N ASN A 11 17.58 -8.93 -10.94
CA ASN A 11 18.88 -8.78 -10.27
C ASN A 11 18.79 -8.13 -8.89
N GLU A 12 17.61 -7.72 -8.46
CA GLU A 12 17.39 -7.10 -7.15
C GLU A 12 17.09 -8.18 -6.10
N PRO A 13 17.56 -8.02 -4.85
CA PRO A 13 17.25 -8.94 -3.78
C PRO A 13 15.74 -8.97 -3.54
N LEU A 14 15.23 -10.16 -3.22
CA LEU A 14 13.86 -10.32 -2.75
C LEU A 14 13.69 -9.56 -1.43
N MET A 15 12.55 -8.91 -1.26
CA MET A 15 12.17 -8.20 -0.06
C MET A 15 10.84 -8.74 0.47
N VAL A 16 10.71 -8.78 1.78
CA VAL A 16 9.43 -8.95 2.46
C VAL A 16 9.00 -7.56 2.90
N VAL A 17 7.78 -7.18 2.56
CA VAL A 17 7.19 -5.91 3.00
C VAL A 17 5.97 -6.23 3.83
N GLU A 18 5.96 -5.73 5.05
CA GLU A 18 4.82 -5.75 5.95
C GLU A 18 4.15 -4.38 5.90
N PHE A 19 2.84 -4.40 5.67
CA PHE A 19 1.99 -3.22 5.60
C PHE A 19 0.99 -3.24 6.74
N GLU A 20 0.96 -2.14 7.48
CA GLU A 20 -0.02 -1.90 8.51
C GLU A 20 -0.72 -0.56 8.27
N LEU A 21 -2.04 -0.57 8.42
CA LEU A 21 -2.88 0.61 8.29
C LEU A 21 -3.48 0.93 9.65
N GLN A 22 -3.30 2.16 10.11
CA GLN A 22 -3.84 2.64 11.37
C GLN A 22 -4.60 3.95 11.16
N TYR A 23 -5.66 4.17 11.93
CA TYR A 23 -6.36 5.45 11.96
C TYR A 23 -5.84 6.27 13.14
N ASP A 24 -5.28 7.45 12.84
CA ASP A 24 -4.84 8.39 13.87
C ASP A 24 -6.02 9.29 14.26
N PRO A 25 -6.55 9.17 15.50
CA PRO A 25 -7.69 9.95 15.95
C PRO A 25 -7.35 11.43 16.19
N VAL A 26 -6.07 11.76 16.40
CA VAL A 26 -5.62 13.15 16.65
C VAL A 26 -5.59 13.93 15.33
N THR A 27 -5.01 13.34 14.28
CA THR A 27 -4.95 13.98 12.96
C THR A 27 -6.16 13.67 12.08
N GLN A 28 -7.06 12.78 12.53
CA GLN A 28 -8.22 12.28 11.81
C GLN A 28 -7.85 11.75 10.41
N ARG A 29 -6.74 11.02 10.33
CA ARG A 29 -6.17 10.53 9.07
C ARG A 29 -5.71 9.10 9.23
N TYR A 30 -5.76 8.36 8.12
CA TYR A 30 -5.10 7.08 8.03
C TYR A 30 -3.60 7.29 7.84
N ILE A 31 -2.82 6.56 8.63
CA ILE A 31 -1.38 6.41 8.48
C ILE A 31 -1.06 4.97 8.12
N ALA A 32 0.03 4.78 7.40
CA ALA A 32 0.52 3.47 7.06
C ALA A 32 1.95 3.29 7.55
N GLU A 33 2.21 2.14 8.14
CA GLU A 33 3.53 1.71 8.56
C GLU A 33 4.03 0.64 7.60
N LEU A 34 5.31 0.75 7.25
CA LEU A 34 5.98 -0.19 6.35
C LEU A 34 7.22 -0.74 7.05
N CYS A 35 7.26 -2.05 7.21
CA CYS A 35 8.46 -2.75 7.65
C CYS A 35 9.01 -3.56 6.46
N ILE A 36 10.31 -3.44 6.21
CA ILE A 36 10.95 -4.09 5.07
C ILE A 36 12.05 -5.02 5.56
N LEU A 37 12.01 -6.28 5.18
CA LEU A 37 13.10 -7.23 5.36
C LEU A 37 13.68 -7.61 4.01
N ARG A 38 14.91 -7.18 3.73
CA ARG A 38 15.65 -7.64 2.55
C ARG A 38 16.15 -9.05 2.81
N VAL A 39 15.89 -9.99 1.89
CA VAL A 39 16.41 -11.35 1.99
C VAL A 39 17.94 -11.31 2.02
N GLY A 40 18.53 -11.91 3.04
CA GLY A 40 19.95 -11.82 3.36
C GLY A 40 20.29 -10.84 4.50
N SER A 41 19.38 -9.90 4.81
CA SER A 41 19.45 -9.12 6.05
C SER A 41 18.90 -9.91 7.23
N ARG A 42 19.37 -9.58 8.43
CA ARG A 42 18.87 -10.13 9.71
C ARG A 42 17.95 -9.16 10.45
N ARG A 43 17.73 -7.96 9.92
CA ARG A 43 16.98 -6.88 10.60
C ARG A 43 15.93 -6.31 9.67
N TRP A 44 14.77 -6.04 10.25
CA TRP A 44 13.71 -5.25 9.63
C TRP A 44 14.11 -3.78 9.58
N GLU A 45 13.96 -3.17 8.42
CA GLU A 45 14.01 -1.74 8.19
C GLU A 45 12.61 -1.17 8.45
N ILE A 46 12.41 -0.50 9.58
CA ILE A 46 11.16 0.18 9.90
C ILE A 46 11.19 1.55 9.22
N LYS A 47 10.20 1.81 8.36
CA LYS A 47 10.03 3.13 7.75
C LYS A 47 9.18 4.03 8.66
N PRO A 48 9.42 5.35 8.64
CA PRO A 48 8.52 6.29 9.32
C PRO A 48 7.09 6.10 8.83
N SER A 49 6.12 6.21 9.73
CA SER A 49 4.70 6.14 9.39
C SER A 49 4.36 7.26 8.41
N VAL A 50 3.67 6.92 7.32
CA VAL A 50 3.37 7.86 6.23
C VAL A 50 1.88 8.11 6.11
N PRO A 51 1.45 9.32 5.71
CA PRO A 51 0.03 9.59 5.51
C PRO A 51 -0.51 8.77 4.34
N VAL A 52 -1.74 8.29 4.49
CA VAL A 52 -2.52 7.68 3.41
C VAL A 52 -3.40 8.75 2.77
N ILE A 53 -3.19 8.99 1.49
CA ILE A 53 -4.01 9.89 0.68
C ILE A 53 -5.09 9.07 0.00
N ILE A 54 -6.34 9.33 0.34
CA ILE A 54 -7.47 8.55 -0.16
C ILE A 54 -8.07 9.25 -1.36
N HIS A 55 -8.20 8.51 -2.46
CA HIS A 55 -8.90 8.94 -3.66
C HIS A 55 -10.15 8.08 -3.84
N ASP A 56 -11.28 8.73 -4.09
CA ASP A 56 -12.51 8.06 -4.49
C ASP A 56 -12.42 7.50 -5.91
N GLU A 57 -13.51 6.88 -6.36
CA GLU A 57 -13.65 6.32 -7.71
C GLU A 57 -13.45 7.36 -8.84
N GLY A 58 -13.76 8.63 -8.56
CA GLY A 58 -13.56 9.75 -9.48
C GLY A 58 -12.14 10.34 -9.41
N GLY A 59 -11.26 9.79 -8.58
CA GLY A 59 -9.92 10.31 -8.34
C GLY A 59 -9.87 11.53 -7.42
N ASN A 60 -11.01 11.95 -6.86
CA ASN A 60 -11.09 13.08 -5.94
C ASN A 60 -10.53 12.67 -4.58
N LYS A 61 -9.82 13.59 -3.94
CA LYS A 61 -9.33 13.35 -2.57
C LYS A 61 -10.50 13.34 -1.60
N VAL A 62 -10.57 12.30 -0.78
CA VAL A 62 -11.55 12.14 0.29
C VAL A 62 -10.86 11.84 1.62
N HIS A 63 -11.61 11.93 2.72
CA HIS A 63 -11.06 11.77 4.08
C HIS A 63 -11.26 10.36 4.66
N GLU A 64 -12.26 9.64 4.19
CA GLU A 64 -12.64 8.33 4.72
C GLU A 64 -12.29 7.22 3.74
N LEU A 65 -11.91 6.06 4.27
CA LEU A 65 -11.60 4.88 3.48
C LEU A 65 -12.89 4.07 3.28
N PRO A 66 -13.54 4.14 2.11
CA PRO A 66 -14.84 3.52 1.92
C PRO A 66 -14.72 1.99 2.04
N HIS A 67 -15.60 1.39 2.85
CA HIS A 67 -15.79 -0.06 2.95
C HIS A 67 -14.55 -0.88 3.36
N TRP A 68 -13.55 -0.26 4.00
CA TRP A 68 -12.38 -0.99 4.47
C TRP A 68 -12.72 -1.94 5.60
N ARG A 69 -12.47 -3.23 5.39
CA ARG A 69 -12.71 -4.31 6.38
C ARG A 69 -11.43 -4.90 6.96
N GLY A 70 -10.29 -4.24 6.77
CA GLY A 70 -9.01 -4.71 7.31
C GLY A 70 -8.35 -5.86 6.55
N ARG A 71 -8.82 -6.19 5.34
CA ARG A 71 -8.31 -7.33 4.55
C ARG A 71 -7.62 -6.84 3.28
N ILE A 72 -6.45 -7.39 2.98
CA ILE A 72 -5.83 -7.29 1.65
C ILE A 72 -6.00 -8.64 0.97
N ASP A 73 -6.44 -8.66 -0.29
CA ASP A 73 -6.63 -9.91 -1.03
C ASP A 73 -5.32 -10.38 -1.66
N THR A 74 -4.49 -9.45 -2.13
CA THR A 74 -3.18 -9.74 -2.69
C THR A 74 -2.29 -8.50 -2.71
N ALA A 75 -1.01 -8.69 -2.99
CA ALA A 75 -0.10 -7.60 -3.30
C ALA A 75 0.65 -7.90 -4.60
N ILE A 76 0.71 -6.91 -5.48
CA ILE A 76 1.32 -7.03 -6.80
C ILE A 76 2.32 -5.91 -7.04
N ILE A 77 3.34 -6.21 -7.83
CA ILE A 77 4.30 -5.21 -8.31
C ILE A 77 3.79 -4.72 -9.65
N VAL A 78 3.72 -3.39 -9.81
CA VAL A 78 3.37 -2.76 -11.08
C VAL A 78 4.64 -2.13 -11.65
N GLY A 79 5.11 -2.70 -12.76
CA GLY A 79 6.38 -2.34 -13.38
C GLY A 79 7.56 -2.65 -12.44
N ASN A 80 8.48 -1.71 -12.31
CA ASN A 80 9.65 -1.80 -11.43
C ASN A 80 9.60 -0.82 -10.25
N ARG A 81 8.48 -0.11 -10.08
CA ARG A 81 8.41 1.09 -9.23
C ARG A 81 7.31 1.04 -8.18
N PHE A 82 6.19 0.39 -8.45
CA PHE A 82 5.03 0.46 -7.56
C PHE A 82 4.74 -0.89 -6.92
N LEU A 83 4.45 -0.87 -5.62
CA LEU A 83 3.85 -1.98 -4.90
C LEU A 83 2.39 -1.63 -4.62
N CYS A 84 1.49 -2.50 -5.05
CA CYS A 84 0.06 -2.33 -4.89
C CYS A 84 -0.51 -3.41 -3.95
N TRP A 85 -1.14 -3.01 -2.85
CA TRP A 85 -1.96 -3.92 -2.04
C TRP A 85 -3.41 -3.82 -2.49
N VAL A 86 -3.93 -4.91 -3.04
CA VAL A 86 -5.20 -4.95 -3.74
C VAL A 86 -6.28 -5.54 -2.85
N HIS A 87 -7.41 -4.87 -2.81
CA HIS A 87 -8.68 -5.39 -2.31
C HIS A 87 -9.65 -5.43 -3.49
N TYR A 88 -9.92 -6.61 -4.02
CA TYR A 88 -10.56 -6.79 -5.34
C TYR A 88 -11.90 -6.08 -5.49
N ASN A 89 -12.64 -5.93 -4.39
CA ASN A 89 -13.98 -5.34 -4.41
C ASN A 89 -14.04 -3.82 -4.18
N VAL A 90 -12.96 -3.18 -3.69
CA VAL A 90 -13.06 -1.77 -3.24
C VAL A 90 -11.94 -0.88 -3.72
N GLY A 91 -10.75 -1.40 -3.99
CA GLY A 91 -9.63 -0.56 -4.41
C GLY A 91 -8.27 -1.17 -4.12
N PHE A 92 -7.26 -0.32 -4.14
CA PHE A 92 -5.90 -0.73 -3.80
C PHE A 92 -5.10 0.41 -3.18
N PHE A 93 -4.15 0.07 -2.33
CA PHE A 93 -3.10 0.97 -1.89
C PHE A 93 -1.93 0.93 -2.86
N ILE A 94 -1.37 2.08 -3.23
CA ILE A 94 -0.14 2.21 -4.01
C ILE A 94 0.94 2.84 -3.16
N TRP A 95 2.09 2.16 -3.13
CA TRP A 95 3.35 2.73 -2.67
C TRP A 95 4.36 2.84 -3.83
N ASP A 96 4.93 4.04 -3.99
CA ASP A 96 6.03 4.32 -4.90
C ASP A 96 7.37 3.97 -4.26
N THR A 97 7.92 2.84 -4.66
CA THR A 97 9.15 2.27 -4.10
C THR A 97 10.41 2.98 -4.59
N ALA A 98 10.35 3.82 -5.63
CA ALA A 98 11.51 4.64 -6.04
C ALA A 98 11.88 5.68 -4.99
N VAL A 99 10.94 6.03 -4.09
CA VAL A 99 11.14 7.00 -3.00
C VAL A 99 11.38 6.29 -1.66
N GLU A 100 11.88 5.06 -1.68
CA GLU A 100 12.04 4.21 -0.48
C GLU A 100 12.88 4.84 0.65
N ALA A 101 13.82 5.72 0.34
CA ALA A 101 14.61 6.42 1.36
C ALA A 101 13.75 7.34 2.23
N SER A 102 12.62 7.82 1.72
CA SER A 102 11.67 8.69 2.41
C SER A 102 10.29 8.56 1.77
N PRO A 103 9.57 7.45 1.99
CA PRO A 103 8.20 7.36 1.54
C PRO A 103 7.46 8.54 2.16
N ASN A 104 6.84 9.38 1.33
CA ASN A 104 6.16 10.59 1.83
C ASN A 104 4.64 10.44 1.89
N LYS A 105 4.11 9.36 1.29
CA LYS A 105 2.70 8.97 1.32
C LYS A 105 2.48 7.60 0.69
N ILE A 106 1.37 6.98 1.07
CA ILE A 106 0.72 5.89 0.34
C ILE A 106 -0.60 6.43 -0.22
N ARG A 107 -1.05 5.93 -1.36
CA ARG A 107 -2.33 6.35 -1.94
C ARG A 107 -3.32 5.20 -1.93
N TRP A 108 -4.54 5.43 -1.45
CA TRP A 108 -5.67 4.55 -1.73
C TRP A 108 -6.38 5.03 -2.99
N ILE A 109 -6.67 4.12 -3.91
CA ILE A 109 -7.47 4.39 -5.11
C ILE A 109 -8.68 3.46 -5.06
N GLY A 110 -9.89 4.05 -4.98
CA GLY A 110 -11.14 3.30 -5.12
C GLY A 110 -11.35 2.83 -6.56
N VAL A 111 -11.91 1.62 -6.74
CA VAL A 111 -12.27 1.09 -8.07
C VAL A 111 -13.77 0.93 -8.21
N ILE A 112 -14.30 1.24 -9.40
CA ILE A 112 -15.70 1.05 -9.71
C ILE A 112 -15.95 -0.44 -10.00
N LEU A 113 -16.82 -1.10 -9.21
CA LEU A 113 -17.39 -2.40 -9.56
C LEU A 113 -18.53 -2.25 -10.61
N SER A 114 -18.31 -1.47 -11.67
CA SER A 114 -19.25 -1.34 -12.79
C SER A 114 -18.69 -1.92 -14.09
N ALA A 115 -18.03 -3.07 -13.97
CA ALA A 115 -17.94 -4.04 -15.06
C ALA A 115 -18.40 -5.41 -14.55
N ARG A 116 -19.59 -5.47 -13.93
CA ARG A 116 -20.39 -6.70 -14.08
C ARG A 116 -20.77 -6.75 -15.56
N CYS A 117 -19.99 -7.49 -16.35
CA CYS A 117 -20.32 -7.81 -17.73
C CYS A 117 -21.80 -8.22 -17.79
N ARG A 118 -22.60 -7.45 -18.52
CA ARG A 118 -23.86 -7.93 -19.09
C ARG A 118 -23.54 -8.65 -20.39
#